data_AF-A0A6I3G0I5-F1
#
_entry.id   AF-A0A6I3G0I5-F1
#
_cell.length_a   1.000
_cell.length_b   1.000
_cell.length_c   1.000
_cell.angle_alpha   90.00
_cell.angle_beta   90.00
_cell.angle_gamma   90.00
#
_symmetry.space_group_name_H-M   'P 1'
#
loop_
_entity.id
_entity.type
_entity.pdbx_description
1 polymer ?
#
loop_
_entity_poly.entity_id
_entity_poly.type
_entity_poly.pdbx_seq_one_letter_code
_entity_poly.pdbx_strand_id
1 'polypeptide(L)'
;MSTLPPPIPGTPKSGGVMKPPPVPSGFGGTTATTKIHAEDYVRASILPLVIALVATVASLILTLFFRNVSTWVHLLGYLLTPFLVIICAGLDSVQQRRKATTDLYFLENRKYSFFLRALSALALLISIPHINGIATTIAAWVADL
;
A
#
# COMPACT_ATOMS: atom_id res chain seq x y z
N MET A 1 -20.73 37.14 16.73
CA MET A 1 -19.71 36.15 17.12
C MET A 1 -19.83 34.97 16.15
N SER A 2 -18.87 34.82 15.24
CA SER A 2 -18.89 33.76 14.21
C SER A 2 -18.27 32.50 14.78
N THR A 3 -19.10 31.48 15.03
CA THR A 3 -18.65 30.15 15.45
C THR A 3 -18.44 29.30 14.20
N LEU A 4 -17.26 29.42 13.59
CA LEU A 4 -16.86 28.47 12.55
C LEU A 4 -16.69 27.08 13.18
N PRO A 5 -17.13 26.01 12.50
CA PRO A 5 -16.96 24.65 13.00
C PRO A 5 -15.47 24.29 13.09
N PRO A 6 -15.08 23.41 14.03
CA PRO A 6 -13.69 23.04 14.24
C PRO A 6 -13.10 22.41 12.97
N PRO A 7 -11.81 22.66 12.68
CA PRO A 7 -11.15 22.11 11.50
C PRO A 7 -11.18 20.58 11.50
N ILE A 8 -11.56 20.00 10.37
CA ILE A 8 -11.52 18.54 10.18
C ILE A 8 -10.06 18.08 10.26
N PRO A 9 -9.72 17.13 11.16
CA PRO A 9 -8.37 16.59 11.27
C PRO A 9 -7.88 16.01 9.92
N GLY A 10 -6.77 16.55 9.41
CA GLY A 10 -6.15 16.08 8.15
C GLY A 10 -6.33 17.00 6.94
N THR A 11 -7.03 18.12 7.08
CA THR A 11 -7.02 19.18 6.07
C THR A 11 -5.59 19.74 5.88
N PRO A 12 -5.14 20.00 4.63
CA PRO A 12 -3.87 20.68 4.42
C PRO A 12 -3.89 22.02 5.17
N LYS A 13 -2.83 22.33 5.91
CA LYS A 13 -2.66 23.67 6.49
C LYS A 13 -2.84 24.68 5.36
N SER A 14 -3.91 25.48 5.45
CA SER A 14 -4.19 26.61 4.58
C SER A 14 -2.89 27.38 4.33
N GLY A 15 -2.40 27.37 3.08
CA GLY A 15 -1.14 28.03 2.73
C GLY A 15 -0.49 27.51 1.44
N GLY A 16 -0.78 26.29 1.01
CA GLY A 16 -0.38 25.82 -0.31
C GLY A 16 -1.48 26.10 -1.33
N VAL A 17 -1.34 27.15 -2.13
CA VAL A 17 -2.13 27.29 -3.37
C VAL A 17 -1.71 26.14 -4.29
N MET A 18 -2.40 25.00 -4.20
CA MET A 18 -2.20 23.91 -5.14
C MET A 18 -2.66 24.39 -6.51
N LYS A 19 -1.73 24.38 -7.46
CA LYS A 19 -1.96 24.88 -8.82
C LYS A 19 -3.03 23.99 -9.47
N PRO A 20 -4.15 24.55 -9.95
CA PRO A 20 -5.17 23.76 -10.62
C PRO A 20 -4.58 23.12 -11.89
N PRO A 21 -5.03 21.91 -12.28
CA PRO A 21 -4.59 21.29 -13.52
C PRO A 21 -4.92 22.21 -14.71
N PRO A 22 -4.08 22.26 -15.75
CA PRO A 22 -4.35 23.04 -16.95
C PRO A 22 -5.63 22.53 -17.62
N VAL A 23 -6.64 23.39 -17.71
CA VAL A 23 -7.89 23.10 -18.43
C VAL A 23 -7.54 22.94 -19.92
N PRO A 24 -8.05 21.91 -20.63
CA PRO A 24 -7.89 21.81 -22.07
C PRO A 24 -8.50 23.05 -22.71
N SER A 25 -7.68 23.86 -23.38
CA SER A 25 -8.11 25.04 -24.12
C SER A 25 -8.86 24.60 -25.39
N GLY A 26 -10.11 24.18 -25.21
CA GLY A 26 -11.06 23.84 -26.26
C GLY A 26 -12.14 24.91 -26.37
N PHE A 27 -11.98 25.77 -27.38
CA PHE A 27 -12.99 26.57 -28.08
C PHE A 27 -14.26 27.01 -27.30
N GLY A 28 -14.26 28.26 -26.84
CA GLY A 28 -15.47 29.07 -26.62
C GLY A 28 -16.26 28.77 -25.34
N GLY A 29 -16.22 29.70 -24.38
CA GLY A 29 -17.26 29.81 -23.35
C GLY A 29 -16.72 29.97 -21.93
N THR A 30 -16.78 31.21 -21.44
CA THR A 30 -16.70 31.63 -20.03
C THR A 30 -15.49 31.15 -19.21
N THR A 31 -14.62 32.10 -18.85
CA THR A 31 -13.68 32.01 -17.72
C THR A 31 -14.43 31.91 -16.39
N ALA A 32 -15.26 30.89 -16.21
CA ALA A 32 -15.73 30.50 -14.91
C ALA A 32 -14.56 29.78 -14.25
N THR A 33 -13.81 30.50 -13.41
CA THR A 33 -12.93 29.88 -12.41
C THR A 33 -13.81 28.97 -11.56
N THR A 34 -13.90 27.69 -11.92
CA THR A 34 -14.43 26.65 -11.06
C THR A 34 -13.59 26.68 -9.80
N LYS A 35 -14.19 27.08 -8.68
CA LYS A 35 -13.57 26.94 -7.36
C LYS A 35 -13.42 25.43 -7.14
N ILE A 36 -12.22 24.91 -7.34
CA ILE A 36 -11.90 23.53 -6.99
C ILE A 36 -11.78 23.50 -5.48
N HIS A 37 -12.65 22.74 -4.84
CA HIS A 37 -12.64 22.58 -3.40
C HIS A 37 -11.74 21.42 -3.01
N ALA A 38 -11.22 21.43 -1.77
CA ALA A 38 -10.32 20.38 -1.30
C ALA A 38 -11.01 19.01 -1.25
N GLU A 39 -12.34 18.97 -1.09
CA GLU A 39 -13.17 17.77 -1.14
C GLU A 39 -13.22 17.09 -2.52
N ASP A 40 -12.91 17.79 -3.61
CA ASP A 40 -12.95 17.24 -4.97
C ASP A 40 -11.76 16.29 -5.24
N TYR A 41 -10.72 16.34 -4.41
CA TYR A 41 -9.51 15.53 -4.58
C TYR A 41 -9.65 14.13 -3.99
N VAL A 42 -9.50 13.11 -4.83
CA VAL A 42 -9.44 11.71 -4.41
C VAL A 42 -8.00 11.35 -4.05
N ARG A 43 -7.77 10.90 -2.81
CA ARG A 43 -6.43 10.50 -2.34
C ARG A 43 -6.14 9.02 -2.58
N ALA A 44 -4.86 8.69 -2.76
CA ALA A 44 -4.39 7.31 -2.76
C ALA A 44 -4.76 6.58 -1.46
N SER A 45 -5.22 5.33 -1.59
CA SER A 45 -5.63 4.51 -0.46
C SER A 45 -4.43 4.05 0.36
N ILE A 46 -4.54 4.16 1.70
CA ILE A 46 -3.54 3.63 2.64
C ILE A 46 -3.72 2.12 2.89
N LEU A 47 -4.83 1.53 2.42
CA LEU A 47 -5.20 0.15 2.73
C LEU A 47 -4.13 -0.89 2.35
N PRO A 48 -3.51 -0.85 1.14
CA PRO A 48 -2.49 -1.84 0.78
C PRO A 48 -1.28 -1.79 1.70
N LEU A 49 -0.91 -0.60 2.18
CA LEU A 49 0.20 -0.40 3.12
C LEU A 49 -0.12 -1.03 4.49
N VAL A 50 -1.33 -0.83 5.00
CA VAL A 50 -1.76 -1.40 6.30
C VAL A 50 -1.78 -2.92 6.22
N ILE A 51 -2.35 -3.50 5.16
CA ILE A 51 -2.40 -4.95 4.96
C ILE A 51 -0.98 -5.52 4.88
N ALA A 52 -0.09 -4.92 4.09
CA ALA A 52 1.30 -5.34 3.98
C ALA A 52 2.03 -5.28 5.32
N LEU A 53 1.82 -4.22 6.10
CA LEU A 53 2.44 -4.06 7.41
C LEU A 53 1.96 -5.14 8.38
N VAL A 54 0.65 -5.36 8.49
CA VAL A 54 0.07 -6.38 9.36
C VAL A 54 0.56 -7.77 8.97
N ALA A 55 0.58 -8.10 7.68
CA ALA A 55 1.07 -9.38 7.18
C ALA A 55 2.56 -9.60 7.51
N THR A 56 3.39 -8.55 7.37
CA THR A 56 4.81 -8.60 7.70
C THR A 56 5.02 -8.84 9.19
N VAL A 57 4.31 -8.12 10.06
CA VAL A 57 4.37 -8.27 11.52
C VAL A 57 3.89 -9.66 11.95
N ALA A 58 2.77 -10.14 11.39
CA ALA A 58 2.26 -11.47 11.68
C ALA A 58 3.26 -12.56 11.29
N SER A 59 3.87 -12.48 10.10
CA SER A 59 4.87 -13.45 9.66
C SER A 59 6.14 -13.41 10.51
N LEU A 60 6.55 -12.24 10.98
CA LEU A 60 7.68 -12.10 11.91
C LEU A 60 7.37 -12.78 13.25
N ILE A 61 6.16 -12.61 13.78
CA ILE A 61 5.70 -13.30 14.99
C ILE A 61 5.72 -14.82 14.77
N LEU A 62 5.21 -15.31 13.63
CA LEU A 62 5.27 -16.73 13.30
C LEU A 62 6.72 -17.25 13.27
N THR A 63 7.64 -16.49 12.68
CA THR A 63 9.06 -16.85 12.61
C THR A 63 9.72 -16.94 14.00
N LEU A 64 9.45 -15.97 14.87
CA LEU A 64 10.14 -15.87 16.17
C LEU A 64 9.56 -16.80 17.22
N PHE A 65 8.23 -16.93 17.29
CA PHE A 65 7.55 -17.67 18.34
C PHE A 65 7.18 -19.10 17.96
N PHE A 66 7.05 -19.39 16.66
CA PHE A 66 6.59 -20.69 16.16
C PHE A 66 7.64 -21.39 15.28
N ARG A 67 8.93 -21.18 15.57
CA ARG A 67 10.06 -21.68 14.76
C ARG A 67 10.13 -23.21 14.64
N ASN A 68 9.65 -23.94 15.64
CA ASN A 68 9.68 -25.41 15.69
C ASN A 68 8.31 -26.04 15.42
N VAL A 69 7.41 -25.29 14.80
CA VAL A 69 6.00 -25.66 14.65
C VAL A 69 5.76 -26.20 13.25
N SER A 70 4.65 -26.91 13.08
CA SER A 70 4.23 -27.58 11.84
C SER A 70 4.57 -26.81 10.56
N THR A 71 4.94 -27.53 9.50
CA THR A 71 5.19 -27.04 8.14
C THR A 71 4.10 -26.09 7.63
N TRP A 72 2.85 -26.26 8.08
CA TRP A 72 1.73 -25.36 7.76
C TRP A 72 1.92 -23.92 8.26
N VAL A 73 2.60 -23.73 9.39
CA VAL A 73 2.95 -22.39 9.91
C VAL A 73 3.98 -21.72 9.00
N HIS A 74 4.96 -22.49 8.52
CA HIS A 74 5.93 -21.98 7.57
C HIS A 74 5.29 -21.66 6.22
N LEU A 75 4.37 -22.51 5.73
CA LEU A 75 3.60 -22.24 4.52
C LEU A 75 2.76 -20.96 4.66
N LEU A 76 2.06 -20.79 5.79
CA LEU A 76 1.25 -19.61 6.05
C LEU A 76 2.10 -18.34 6.10
N GLY A 77 3.24 -18.37 6.81
CA GLY A 77 4.19 -17.26 6.86
C GLY A 77 4.71 -16.90 5.47
N TYR A 78 5.08 -17.90 4.66
CA TYR A 78 5.50 -17.71 3.27
C TYR A 78 4.41 -17.13 2.36
N LEU A 79 3.14 -17.50 2.55
CA LEU A 79 2.04 -16.89 1.79
C LEU A 79 1.75 -15.44 2.23
N LEU A 80 1.86 -15.17 3.53
CA LEU A 80 1.62 -13.84 4.10
C LEU A 80 2.71 -12.83 3.74
N THR A 81 3.99 -13.22 3.69
CA THR A 81 5.06 -12.26 3.44
C THR A 81 5.28 -12.02 1.94
N PRO A 82 6.08 -12.82 1.21
CA PRO A 82 6.44 -12.49 -0.15
C PRO A 82 5.21 -12.42 -1.05
N PHE A 83 4.24 -13.33 -0.93
CA PHE A 83 3.07 -13.31 -1.80
C PHE A 83 2.15 -12.11 -1.54
N LEU A 84 1.57 -12.01 -0.34
CA LEU A 84 0.57 -10.98 -0.07
C LEU A 84 1.17 -9.56 -0.10
N VAL A 85 2.40 -9.35 0.39
CA VAL A 85 3.05 -8.03 0.39
C VAL A 85 3.39 -7.58 -1.03
N ILE A 86 3.91 -8.48 -1.88
CA ILE A 86 4.20 -8.14 -3.30
C ILE A 86 2.91 -7.85 -4.06
N ILE A 87 1.84 -8.62 -3.81
CA ILE A 87 0.52 -8.35 -4.39
C ILE A 87 0.03 -6.96 -3.95
N CYS A 88 0.13 -6.61 -2.67
CA CYS A 88 -0.26 -5.27 -2.19
C CYS A 88 0.54 -4.15 -2.88
N ALA A 89 1.85 -4.33 -3.04
CA ALA A 89 2.70 -3.38 -3.77
C ALA A 89 2.32 -3.27 -5.26
N GLY A 90 2.00 -4.39 -5.90
CA GLY A 90 1.55 -4.45 -7.29
C GLY A 90 0.20 -3.76 -7.49
N LEU A 91 -0.77 -4.07 -6.63
CA LEU A 91 -2.11 -3.47 -6.67
C LEU A 91 -2.05 -1.96 -6.40
N ASP A 92 -1.26 -1.50 -5.43
CA ASP A 92 -1.05 -0.07 -5.19
C ASP A 92 -0.48 0.63 -6.43
N SER A 93 0.58 0.09 -7.02
CA SER A 93 1.20 0.65 -8.23
C SER A 93 0.21 0.72 -9.41
N VAL A 94 -0.59 -0.33 -9.63
CA VAL A 94 -1.60 -0.36 -10.70
C VAL A 94 -2.73 0.63 -10.43
N GLN A 95 -3.23 0.70 -9.19
CA GLN A 95 -4.33 1.60 -8.83
C GLN A 95 -3.91 3.07 -8.93
N GLN A 96 -2.71 3.42 -8.43
CA GLN A 96 -2.20 4.78 -8.53
C GLN A 96 -1.98 5.18 -9.99
N ARG A 97 -1.37 4.31 -10.82
CA ARG A 97 -1.19 4.58 -12.26
C ARG A 97 -2.51 4.77 -12.99
N ARG A 98 -3.48 3.87 -12.78
CA ARG A 98 -4.80 3.96 -13.42
C ARG A 98 -5.50 5.25 -13.03
N LYS A 99 -5.60 5.54 -11.74
CA LYS A 99 -6.29 6.75 -11.24
C LYS A 99 -5.60 8.04 -11.68
N ALA A 100 -4.26 8.09 -11.65
CA ALA A 100 -3.53 9.26 -12.14
C ALA A 100 -3.72 9.53 -13.64
N THR A 101 -4.03 8.50 -14.43
CA THR A 101 -4.29 8.65 -15.86
C THR A 101 -5.74 9.06 -16.14
N THR A 102 -6.69 8.55 -15.36
CA THR A 102 -8.14 8.74 -15.61
C THR A 102 -8.75 9.91 -14.86
N ASP A 103 -8.16 10.34 -13.74
CA ASP A 103 -8.73 11.31 -12.82
C ASP A 103 -7.75 12.49 -12.60
N LEU A 104 -8.14 13.66 -13.12
CA LEU A 104 -7.37 14.92 -13.03
C LEU A 104 -7.25 15.43 -11.58
N TYR A 105 -8.10 14.95 -10.67
CA TYR A 105 -8.11 15.34 -9.26
C TYR A 105 -7.55 14.25 -8.34
N PHE A 106 -6.91 13.22 -8.92
CA PHE A 106 -6.26 12.20 -8.12
C PHE A 106 -4.91 12.66 -7.57
N LEU A 107 -4.73 12.54 -6.25
CA LEU A 107 -3.46 12.82 -5.58
C LEU A 107 -2.70 11.51 -5.33
N GLU A 108 -1.68 11.29 -6.15
CA GLU A 108 -0.71 10.20 -5.95
C GLU A 108 0.03 10.35 -4.62
N ASN A 109 0.39 9.22 -4.01
CA ASN A 109 1.24 9.21 -2.82
C ASN A 109 2.45 8.30 -3.00
N ARG A 110 3.52 8.88 -3.57
CA ARG A 110 4.79 8.19 -3.81
C ARG A 110 5.43 7.62 -2.55
N LYS A 111 5.13 8.17 -1.36
CA LYS A 111 5.66 7.65 -0.09
C LYS A 111 5.08 6.26 0.18
N TYR A 112 3.79 6.04 -0.06
CA TYR A 112 3.15 4.73 0.16
C TYR A 112 3.76 3.67 -0.75
N SER A 113 3.94 3.97 -2.04
CA SER A 113 4.55 3.03 -2.97
C SER A 113 6.03 2.76 -2.64
N PHE A 114 6.77 3.75 -2.12
CA PHE A 114 8.13 3.53 -1.64
C PHE A 114 8.15 2.59 -0.42
N PHE A 115 7.30 2.84 0.58
CA PHE A 115 7.20 1.97 1.76
C PHE A 115 6.78 0.55 1.39
N LEU A 116 5.84 0.38 0.46
CA LEU A 116 5.44 -0.95 -0.02
C LEU A 116 6.58 -1.70 -0.70
N ARG A 117 7.42 -1.01 -1.49
CA ARG A 117 8.62 -1.65 -2.08
C ARG A 117 9.63 -2.06 -1.02
N ALA A 118 9.86 -1.20 -0.02
CA ALA A 118 10.74 -1.53 1.10
C ALA A 118 10.21 -2.73 1.91
N LEU A 119 8.90 -2.75 2.18
CA LEU A 119 8.24 -3.89 2.82
C LEU A 119 8.33 -5.16 1.97
N SER A 120 8.19 -5.09 0.65
CA SER A 120 8.37 -6.26 -0.22
C SER A 120 9.79 -6.82 -0.14
N ALA A 121 10.81 -5.96 -0.14
CA ALA A 121 12.20 -6.40 0.03
C ALA A 121 12.42 -7.06 1.41
N LEU A 122 11.87 -6.46 2.47
CA LEU A 122 11.95 -7.03 3.81
C LEU A 122 11.18 -8.36 3.92
N ALA A 123 10.01 -8.46 3.29
CA ALA A 123 9.18 -9.66 3.28
C ALA A 123 9.90 -10.84 2.61
N LEU A 124 10.68 -10.58 1.54
CA LEU A 124 11.54 -11.62 0.94
C LEU A 124 12.58 -12.13 1.94
N LEU A 125 13.20 -11.26 2.73
CA LEU A 125 14.17 -11.67 3.75
C LEU A 125 13.51 -12.49 4.86
N ILE A 126 12.33 -12.08 5.34
CA ILE A 126 11.55 -12.80 6.35
C ILE A 126 11.07 -14.16 5.81
N SER A 127 10.89 -14.30 4.49
CA SER A 127 10.46 -15.56 3.89
C SER A 127 11.49 -16.68 3.97
N ILE A 128 12.79 -16.36 4.09
CA ILE A 128 13.88 -17.34 4.10
C ILE A 128 13.70 -18.42 5.18
N PRO A 129 13.51 -18.09 6.47
CA PRO A 129 13.26 -19.11 7.49
C PRO A 129 11.99 -19.93 7.25
N HIS A 130 10.96 -19.35 6.61
CA HIS A 130 9.77 -20.09 6.22
C HIS A 130 10.06 -21.10 5.10
N ILE A 131 10.78 -20.69 4.06
CA ILE A 131 11.21 -21.57 2.95
C ILE A 131 12.07 -22.71 3.49
N ASN A 132 13.02 -22.42 4.37
CA ASN A 132 13.88 -23.44 4.97
C ASN A 132 13.07 -24.46 5.79
N GLY A 133 12.11 -24.01 6.60
CA GLY A 133 11.22 -24.91 7.34
C GLY A 133 10.45 -25.86 6.42
N ILE A 134 9.89 -25.33 5.32
CA ILE A 134 9.20 -26.15 4.31
C ILE A 134 10.16 -27.14 3.65
N ALA A 135 11.33 -26.67 3.22
CA ALA A 135 12.33 -27.48 2.53
C ALA A 135 12.81 -28.66 3.40
N THR A 136 13.04 -28.44 4.70
CA THR A 136 13.45 -29.51 5.61
C THR A 136 12.39 -30.60 5.76
N THR A 137 11.09 -30.24 5.81
CA THR A 137 10.01 -31.23 5.84
C THR A 137 9.95 -32.04 4.54
N ILE A 138 10.06 -31.37 3.39
CA ILE A 138 10.05 -32.04 2.09
C ILE A 138 11.26 -32.97 1.96
N ALA A 139 12.45 -32.53 2.37
CA ALA A 139 13.66 -33.35 2.34
C ALA A 139 13.53 -34.62 3.21
N ALA A 140 12.94 -34.51 4.40
CA ALA A 140 12.66 -35.67 5.25
C ALA A 140 11.69 -36.64 4.57
N TRP A 141 10.58 -36.13 4.00
CA TRP A 141 9.63 -36.96 3.26
C TRP A 141 10.25 -37.68 2.06
N VAL A 142 11.13 -37.01 1.32
CA VAL A 142 11.86 -37.62 0.19
C VAL A 142 12.87 -38.66 0.66
N ALA A 143 13.48 -38.48 1.83
CA ALA A 143 14.42 -39.47 2.39
C ALA A 143 13.73 -40.76 2.86
N ASP A 144 12.43 -40.67 3.18
CA ASP A 144 11.61 -41.80 3.63
C ASP A 144 10.91 -42.56 2.48
N LEU A 145 11.06 -42.09 1.22
CA LEU A 145 10.54 -42.70 -0.01
C LEU A 145 11.48 -43.76 -0.57
#